data_AF-A0A6J7EVR0-F1
#
_entry.id   AF-A0A6J7EVR0-F1
#
_cell.length_a   1.000
_cell.length_b   1.000
_cell.length_c   1.000
_cell.angle_alpha   90.00
_cell.angle_beta   90.00
_cell.angle_gamma   90.00
#
_symmetry.space_group_name_H-M   'P 1'
#
loop_
_entity.id
_entity.type
_entity.pdbx_description
1 polymer ?
#
loop_
_entity_poly.entity_id
_entity_poly.type
_entity_poly.pdbx_seq_one_letter_code
_entity_poly.pdbx_strand_id
1 'polypeptide(L)'
;MSENPTFTQALANASGRNVEVSPVTEATTLGAGYMAGLAVGTWTHLDQVADSWSPALVVEPTGSLDRDRWHQAVQRAARWIPDLSALDF
;
A
#
# COMPACT_ATOMS: atom_id res chain seq x y z
N MET A 1 4.49 -3.89 -7.87
CA MET A 1 3.75 -2.66 -8.24
C MET A 1 4.30 -1.42 -7.57
N SER A 2 4.85 -1.50 -6.35
CA SER A 2 5.48 -0.38 -5.64
C SER A 2 6.63 0.30 -6.40
N GLU A 3 7.34 -0.43 -7.26
CA GLU A 3 8.40 0.12 -8.12
C GLU A 3 7.87 0.78 -9.41
N ASN A 4 6.57 0.68 -9.71
CA ASN A 4 6.00 1.26 -10.92
C ASN A 4 5.64 2.74 -10.67
N PRO A 5 6.32 3.71 -11.32
CA PRO A 5 6.10 5.14 -11.06
C PRO A 5 4.68 5.61 -11.42
N THR A 6 4.09 5.04 -12.47
CA THR A 6 2.72 5.37 -12.87
C THR A 6 1.72 4.95 -11.79
N PHE A 7 1.93 3.77 -11.19
CA PHE A 7 1.06 3.27 -10.13
C PHE A 7 1.20 4.10 -8.84
N THR A 8 2.42 4.40 -8.41
CA THR A 8 2.65 5.15 -7.17
C THR A 8 2.17 6.61 -7.28
N GLN A 9 2.33 7.25 -8.45
CA GLN A 9 1.75 8.57 -8.68
C GLN A 9 0.21 8.52 -8.67
N ALA A 10 -0.39 7.50 -9.28
CA ALA A 10 -1.85 7.33 -9.24
C ALA A 10 -2.34 7.09 -7.81
N LEU A 11 -1.61 6.35 -6.99
CA LEU A 11 -1.92 6.12 -5.58
C LEU A 11 -1.81 7.41 -4.74
N ALA A 12 -0.76 8.21 -4.95
CA ALA A 12 -0.60 9.51 -4.29
C ALA A 12 -1.76 10.46 -4.65
N ASN A 13 -2.10 10.54 -5.94
CA ASN A 13 -3.23 11.36 -6.42
C ASN A 13 -4.58 10.85 -5.88
N ALA A 14 -4.78 9.53 -5.85
CA ALA A 14 -6.02 8.94 -5.35
C ALA A 14 -6.19 9.19 -3.85
N SER A 15 -5.14 8.98 -3.06
CA SER A 15 -5.17 9.10 -1.60
C SER A 15 -5.10 10.54 -1.11
N GLY A 16 -4.59 11.47 -1.92
CA GLY A 16 -4.32 12.85 -1.51
C GLY A 16 -3.21 12.94 -0.46
N ARG A 17 -2.32 11.94 -0.40
CA ARG A 17 -1.24 11.84 0.59
C ARG A 17 0.08 11.51 -0.09
N ASN A 18 1.17 11.89 0.57
CA ASN A 18 2.50 11.46 0.16
C ASN A 18 2.62 9.94 0.27
N VAL A 19 3.21 9.32 -0.74
CA VAL A 19 3.49 7.88 -0.78
C VAL A 19 5.00 7.69 -0.64
N GLU A 20 5.41 7.10 0.47
CA GLU A 20 6.79 6.68 0.70
C GLU A 20 7.00 5.27 0.13
N VAL A 21 7.91 5.14 -0.83
CA VAL A 21 8.24 3.85 -1.44
C VAL A 21 9.34 3.18 -0.63
N SER A 22 9.06 1.96 -0.15
CA SER A 22 10.03 1.14 0.55
C SER A 22 11.31 0.97 -0.28
N PRO A 23 12.51 1.11 0.32
CA PRO A 23 13.77 0.84 -0.37
C PRO A 23 13.99 -0.65 -0.65
N VAL A 24 13.24 -1.54 0.01
CA VAL A 24 13.30 -2.99 -0.17
C VAL A 24 11.93 -3.51 -0.59
N THR A 25 11.86 -4.18 -1.74
CA THR A 25 10.61 -4.70 -2.30
C THR A 25 10.11 -5.94 -1.54
N GLU A 26 11.03 -6.75 -1.01
CA GLU A 26 10.76 -7.93 -0.19
C GLU A 26 10.49 -7.57 1.29
N ALA A 27 9.69 -6.53 1.53
CA ALA A 27 9.37 -6.03 2.87
C ALA A 27 8.79 -7.12 3.80
N THR A 28 8.06 -8.10 3.26
CA THR A 28 7.55 -9.25 4.02
C THR A 28 8.67 -10.11 4.59
N THR A 29 9.66 -10.46 3.76
CA THR A 29 10.83 -11.25 4.18
C THR A 29 11.68 -10.47 5.17
N LEU A 30 11.87 -9.17 4.89
CA LEU A 30 12.59 -8.26 5.78
C LEU A 30 11.93 -8.19 7.16
N GLY A 31 10.59 -8.07 7.23
CA GLY A 31 9.84 -8.08 8.48
C GLY A 31 10.02 -9.37 9.27
N ALA A 32 10.02 -10.53 8.61
CA ALA A 32 10.33 -11.81 9.27
C ALA A 32 11.77 -11.84 9.82
N GLY A 33 12.73 -11.30 9.07
CA GLY A 33 14.12 -11.13 9.51
C GLY A 33 14.24 -10.25 10.75
N TYR A 34 13.54 -9.11 10.80
CA TYR A 34 13.51 -8.24 11.98
C TYR A 34 12.92 -8.96 13.20
N MET A 35 11.81 -9.69 13.04
CA MET A 35 11.20 -10.45 14.14
C MET A 35 12.14 -11.52 14.69
N ALA A 36 12.79 -12.30 13.82
CA ALA A 36 13.77 -13.29 14.24
C ALA A 36 14.98 -12.63 14.93
N GLY A 37 15.49 -11.54 14.37
CA GLY A 37 16.61 -10.79 14.93
C GLY A 37 16.32 -10.18 16.30
N LEU A 38 15.10 -9.70 16.55
CA LEU A 38 14.67 -9.26 17.88
C LEU A 38 14.65 -10.43 18.86
N ALA A 39 14.14 -11.60 18.45
CA ALA A 39 14.08 -12.78 19.31
C ALA A 39 15.46 -13.31 19.74
N VAL A 40 16.48 -13.17 18.87
CA VAL A 40 17.86 -13.62 19.16
C VAL A 40 18.79 -12.50 19.64
N GLY A 41 18.28 -11.28 19.82
CA GLY A 41 19.03 -10.15 20.36
C GLY A 41 19.96 -9.44 19.36
N THR A 42 19.79 -9.64 18.05
CA THR A 42 20.44 -8.82 17.02
C THR A 42 20.02 -7.36 17.12
N TRP A 43 18.75 -7.12 17.40
CA TRP A 43 18.21 -5.81 17.77
C TRP A 43 17.64 -5.89 19.19
N THR A 44 17.74 -4.79 19.95
CA THR A 44 17.31 -4.78 21.35
C THR A 44 15.81 -4.49 21.50
N HIS A 45 15.23 -3.74 20.56
CA HIS A 45 13.85 -3.25 20.61
C HIS A 45 13.38 -2.81 19.22
N LEU A 46 12.06 -2.71 19.05
CA LEU A 46 11.43 -2.37 17.77
C LEU A 46 11.83 -0.98 17.26
N ASP A 47 12.07 -0.01 18.16
CA ASP A 47 12.45 1.35 17.77
C ASP A 47 13.76 1.38 16.98
N GLN A 48 14.73 0.54 17.38
CA GLN A 48 15.99 0.38 16.65
C GLN A 48 15.80 -0.13 15.20
N VAL A 49 14.74 -0.91 14.96
CA VAL A 49 14.36 -1.35 13.61
C VAL A 49 13.68 -0.21 12.87
N ALA A 50 12.79 0.54 13.52
CA ALA A 50 12.11 1.69 12.93
C ALA A 50 13.10 2.79 12.50
N ASP A 51 14.16 3.01 13.26
CA ASP A 51 15.23 3.97 12.94
C ASP A 51 15.98 3.63 11.64
N SER A 52 15.85 2.40 11.13
CA SER A 52 16.43 2.01 9.83
C SER A 52 15.58 2.41 8.63
N TRP A 53 14.38 2.97 8.84
CA TRP A 53 13.50 3.39 7.76
C TRP A 53 14.05 4.63 7.05
N SER A 54 14.31 4.47 5.75
CA SER A 54 14.57 5.57 4.83
C SER A 54 13.90 5.24 3.50
N PRO A 55 12.86 5.96 3.07
CA PRO A 55 12.19 5.66 1.81
C PRO A 55 13.15 5.87 0.63
N ALA A 56 13.02 5.05 -0.41
CA ALA A 56 13.78 5.23 -1.65
C ALA A 56 13.29 6.45 -2.46
N LEU A 57 12.00 6.74 -2.36
CA LEU A 57 11.35 7.85 -3.03
C LEU A 57 10.12 8.28 -2.23
N VAL A 58 9.88 9.58 -2.17
CA VAL A 58 8.61 10.15 -1.70
C VAL A 58 7.88 10.71 -2.91
N VAL A 59 6.67 10.22 -3.16
CA VAL A 59 5.81 10.66 -4.27
C VAL A 59 4.70 11.55 -3.71
N GLU A 60 4.71 12.82 -4.11
CA GLU A 60 3.69 13.79 -3.71
C GLU A 60 2.47 13.75 -4.65
N PRO A 61 1.26 14.07 -4.16
CA PRO A 61 0.09 14.24 -5.01
C PRO A 61 0.28 15.39 -6.00
N THR A 62 0.05 15.10 -7.27
CA THR A 62 0.15 16.08 -8.38
C THR A 62 -1.19 16.38 -9.04
N GLY A 63 -2.27 15.69 -8.65
CA GLY A 63 -3.60 15.91 -9.21
C GLY A 63 -4.72 15.27 -8.42
N SER A 64 -5.94 15.71 -8.70
CA SER A 64 -7.18 15.15 -8.16
C SER A 64 -7.79 14.13 -9.12
N LEU A 65 -8.34 13.04 -8.59
CA LEU A 65 -9.09 12.06 -9.38
C LEU A 65 -10.60 12.27 -9.24
N ASP A 66 -11.33 11.97 -10.31
CA ASP A 66 -12.80 11.97 -10.32
C ASP A 66 -13.33 10.72 -9.60
N ARG A 67 -13.56 10.86 -8.30
CA ARG A 67 -14.08 9.78 -7.45
C ARG A 67 -15.54 9.41 -7.77
N ASP A 68 -16.33 10.36 -8.26
CA ASP A 68 -17.73 10.12 -8.61
C ASP A 68 -17.81 9.21 -9.83
N ARG A 69 -16.98 9.46 -10.84
CA ARG A 69 -16.87 8.58 -12.01
C ARG A 69 -16.37 7.19 -11.64
N TRP A 70 -15.42 7.06 -10.72
CA TRP A 70 -14.99 5.76 -10.19
C TRP A 70 -16.15 5.03 -9.50
N HIS A 71 -16.89 5.68 -8.61
CA HIS A 71 -18.05 5.09 -7.95
C HIS A 71 -19.12 4.62 -8.94
N GLN A 72 -19.41 5.42 -9.98
CA GLN A 72 -20.33 4.99 -11.05
C GLN A 72 -19.83 3.75 -11.78
N ALA A 73 -18.52 3.64 -12.05
CA ALA A 73 -17.94 2.45 -12.67
C ALA A 73 -18.05 1.21 -11.77
N VAL A 74 -17.74 1.36 -10.48
CA VAL A 74 -17.89 0.28 -9.48
C VAL A 74 -19.35 -0.19 -9.39
N GLN A 75 -20.31 0.75 -9.35
CA GLN A 75 -21.74 0.42 -9.33
C GLN A 75 -22.17 -0.38 -10.58
N ARG A 76 -21.66 -0.02 -11.77
CA ARG A 76 -21.96 -0.74 -13.02
C ARG A 76 -21.31 -2.12 -13.10
N ALA A 77 -20.16 -2.31 -12.45
CA ALA A 77 -19.46 -3.59 -12.40
C ALA A 77 -20.04 -4.54 -11.33
N ALA A 78 -20.83 -4.02 -10.40
CA ALA A 78 -21.47 -4.81 -9.36
C ALA A 78 -22.59 -5.71 -9.92
N ARG A 79 -22.97 -6.73 -9.14
CA ARG A 79 -24.09 -7.65 -9.44
C ARG A 79 -24.01 -8.36 -10.80
N TRP A 80 -22.79 -8.63 -11.27
CA TRP A 80 -22.58 -9.34 -12.54
C TRP A 80 -23.23 -10.73 -12.57
N ILE A 81 -23.25 -11.43 -11.42
CA ILE A 81 -23.91 -12.73 -11.26
C ILE A 81 -25.09 -12.55 -10.31
N PRO A 82 -26.32 -12.35 -10.82
CA PRO A 82 -27.48 -11.99 -10.00
C PRO A 82 -27.75 -12.97 -8.87
N ASP A 83 -27.73 -14.28 -9.16
CA ASP A 83 -28.09 -15.34 -8.21
C ASP A 83 -27.15 -15.41 -7.00
N LEU A 84 -25.86 -15.10 -7.20
CA LEU A 84 -24.87 -15.05 -6.11
C LEU A 84 -24.84 -13.71 -5.40
N SER A 85 -25.37 -12.65 -6.03
CA SER A 85 -25.35 -11.28 -5.51
C SER A 85 -26.57 -10.92 -4.67
N ALA A 86 -27.57 -11.80 -4.61
CA ALA A 86 -28.79 -11.65 -3.83
C ALA A 86 -28.71 -12.36 -2.45
N LEU A 87 -27.59 -13.01 -2.14
CA LEU A 87 -27.38 -13.68 -0.86
C LEU A 87 -26.89 -12.65 0.17
N ASP A 88 -27.70 -12.41 1.19
CA ASP A 88 -27.29 -11.71 2.41
C ASP A 88 -26.77 -12.76 3.42
N PHE A 89 -25.57 -12.53 3.99
CA PHE A 89 -24.94 -13.35 5.02
C PHE A 89 -24.96 -12.65 6.38
#